data_AF-A0A537NVJ0-F1
#
_entry.id   AF-A0A537NVJ0-F1
#
_cell.length_a   1.000
_cell.length_b   1.000
_cell.length_c   1.000
_cell.angle_alpha   90.00
_cell.angle_beta   90.00
_cell.angle_gamma   90.00
#
_symmetry.space_group_name_H-M   'P 1'
#
loop_
_entity.id
_entity.type
_entity.pdbx_description
1 polymer ?
#
loop_
_entity_poly.entity_id
_entity_poly.type
_entity_poly.pdbx_seq_one_letter_code
_entity_poly.pdbx_strand_id
1 'polypeptide(L)' 'MTVVVIGAGSAGLSVSRELRRLGVEHVVFERHRLGQAWRDRWDSFTLVTPNWTLDLPGSPYAGRDPEGHVP' A
#
# COMPACT_ATOMS: atom_id res chain seq x y z
N MET A 1 0.15 25.04 -4.30
CA MET A 1 -1.11 24.28 -4.08
C MET A 1 -0.80 23.23 -3.02
N THR A 2 -1.63 23.10 -1.99
CA THR A 2 -1.39 22.14 -0.90
C THR A 2 -2.17 20.86 -1.18
N VAL A 3 -1.48 19.72 -1.22
CA VAL A 3 -2.11 18.40 -1.42
C VAL A 3 -2.17 17.67 -0.08
N VAL A 4 -3.34 17.13 0.22
CA VAL A 4 -3.59 16.31 1.41
C VAL A 4 -4.07 14.94 0.96
N VAL A 5 -3.40 13.90 1.42
CA VAL A 5 -3.78 12.50 1.20
C VAL A 5 -4.41 11.96 2.48
N ILE A 6 -5.61 11.40 2.37
CA ILE A 6 -6.33 10.82 3.50
C ILE A 6 -6.23 9.29 3.43
N GLY A 7 -5.67 8.70 4.50
CA GLY A 7 -5.38 7.28 4.64
C GLY A 7 -3.95 6.92 4.23
N ALA A 8 -3.26 6.17 5.09
CA ALA A 8 -1.94 5.59 4.84
C ALA A 8 -2.01 4.06 4.65
N GLY A 9 -3.01 3.61 3.89
CA GLY A 9 -3.06 2.28 3.27
C GLY A 9 -2.29 2.23 1.94
N SER A 10 -2.38 1.10 1.23
CA SER A 10 -1.68 0.89 -0.05
C SER A 10 -1.96 1.98 -1.09
N ALA A 11 -3.23 2.39 -1.22
CA ALA A 11 -3.62 3.46 -2.15
C ALA A 11 -2.99 4.82 -1.79
N GLY A 12 -3.12 5.26 -0.52
CA GLY A 12 -2.59 6.55 -0.08
C GLY A 12 -1.06 6.63 -0.14
N LEU A 13 -0.37 5.56 0.23
CA LEU A 13 1.09 5.47 0.11
C LEU A 13 1.55 5.47 -1.36
N SER A 14 0.80 4.83 -2.25
CA SER A 14 1.08 4.86 -3.70
C SER A 14 0.96 6.28 -4.26
N VAL A 15 -0.10 7.00 -3.89
CA VAL A 15 -0.28 8.41 -4.27
C VAL A 15 0.84 9.28 -3.70
N SER A 16 1.17 9.11 -2.42
CA SER A 16 2.26 9.84 -1.76
C SER A 16 3.60 9.67 -2.48
N ARG A 17 3.92 8.44 -2.90
CA ARG A 17 5.13 8.16 -3.68
C ARG A 17 5.14 8.91 -5.01
N GLU A 18 4.04 8.86 -5.77
CA GLU A 18 3.98 9.55 -7.07
C GLU A 18 4.05 11.07 -6.93
N LEU A 19 3.39 11.65 -5.91
CA LEU A 19 3.52 13.08 -5.59
C LEU A 19 4.96 13.45 -5.28
N ARG A 20 5.65 12.63 -4.47
CA ARG A 20 7.08 12.83 -4.18
C ARG A 20 7.94 12.73 -5.43
N ARG A 21 7.67 11.76 -6.32
CA ARG A 21 8.40 11.60 -7.59
C ARG A 21 8.22 12.80 -8.53
N LEU A 22 7.05 13.46 -8.48
CA LEU A 22 6.74 14.65 -9.25
C LEU A 22 7.20 15.97 -8.58
N GLY A 23 7.83 15.90 -7.41
CA GLY A 23 8.28 17.10 -6.67
C GLY A 23 7.13 17.90 -6.05
N VAL A 24 5.99 17.25 -5.77
CA VAL A 24 4.82 17.88 -5.16
C VAL A 24 4.82 17.65 -3.65
N GLU A 25 4.97 18.74 -2.90
CA GLU A 25 4.82 18.75 -1.44
C GLU A 25 3.39 18.37 -1.03
N HIS A 26 3.28 17.45 -0.07
CA HIS A 26 2.00 16.94 0.40
C HIS A 26 2.12 16.39 1.83
N VAL A 27 0.97 16.23 2.50
CA VAL A 27 0.86 15.59 3.81
C VAL A 27 -0.08 14.40 3.73
N VAL A 28 0.24 13.34 4.49
CA VAL A 28 -0.61 12.14 4.60
C VAL A 28 -1.18 12.09 6.02
N PHE A 29 -2.50 11.99 6.14
CA PHE A 29 -3.17 11.77 7.43
C PHE A 29 -3.69 10.34 7.52
N GLU A 30 -3.37 9.65 8.61
CA GLU A 30 -3.88 8.33 8.94
C GLU A 30 -4.48 8.37 10.35
N ARG A 31 -5.62 7.70 10.53
CA ARG A 31 -6.31 7.65 11.82
C ARG A 31 -5.58 6.76 12.82
N HIS A 32 -4.96 5.68 12.34
CA HIS A 32 -4.28 4.68 13.18
C HIS A 32 -2.80 4.55 12.81
N ARG A 33 -2.31 3.32 12.59
CA ARG A 33 -0.95 3.05 12.12
C ARG A 33 -0.93 2.86 10.61
N LEU A 34 0.26 2.99 10.02
CA LEU A 34 0.49 2.68 8.61
C LEU A 34 0.00 1.27 8.28
N GLY A 35 -0.86 1.17 7.26
CA GLY A 35 -1.44 -0.09 6.81
C GLY A 35 -2.34 -0.80 7.83
N GLN A 36 -2.92 -0.09 8.82
CA GLN A 36 -3.73 -0.71 9.89
C GLN A 36 -4.82 -1.65 9.36
N ALA A 37 -5.48 -1.31 8.24
CA ALA A 37 -6.52 -2.14 7.62
C ALA A 37 -6.07 -3.56 7.21
N TRP A 38 -4.76 -3.76 7.02
CA TRP A 38 -4.18 -5.09 6.76
C TRP A 38 -3.70 -5.77 8.03
N ARG A 39 -3.31 -5.01 9.06
CA ARG A 39 -2.86 -5.54 10.35
C ARG A 39 -4.00 -6.13 11.18
N ASP A 40 -5.21 -5.58 11.04
CA ASP A 40 -6.39 -6.00 11.80
C ASP A 40 -7.20 -7.09 11.08
N ARG A 41 -6.59 -7.79 10.11
CA ARG A 41 -7.21 -8.96 9.48
C ARG A 41 -7.19 -10.15 10.43
N TRP A 42 -8.18 -11.04 10.25
CA TRP A 42 -8.29 -12.26 11.04
C TRP A 42 -7.17 -13.25 10.68
N ASP A 43 -6.83 -14.13 11.61
CA ASP A 43 -5.65 -15.01 11.51
C ASP A 43 -5.65 -15.94 10.29
N SER A 44 -6.84 -16.31 9.80
CA SER A 44 -7.02 -17.17 8.62
C SER A 44 -7.35 -16.38 7.35
N PHE A 45 -7.07 -15.08 7.31
CA PHE A 45 -7.18 -14.32 6.08
C PHE A 45 -6.16 -14.87 5.07
N THR A 46 -6.51 -14.78 3.79
CA THR A 46 -5.63 -15.10 2.66
C THR A 46 -6.17 -14.38 1.44
N LEU A 47 -5.27 -13.81 0.64
CA LEU A 47 -5.64 -13.15 -0.60
C LEU A 47 -6.17 -14.15 -1.63
N VAL A 48 -7.12 -13.73 -2.45
CA VAL A 48 -7.63 -14.54 -3.57
C VAL A 48 -6.91 -14.25 -4.89
N THR A 49 -6.12 -13.18 -4.92
CA THR A 49 -5.31 -12.79 -6.08
C THR A 49 -3.91 -13.36 -5.95
N PRO A 50 -3.25 -13.74 -7.05
CA PRO A 50 -1.85 -14.14 -7.04
C PRO A 50 -0.94 -13.04 -6.47
N ASN A 51 0.16 -13.42 -5.84
CA ASN A 51 1.07 -12.48 -5.19
C ASN A 51 1.75 -11.52 -6.16
N TRP A 52 1.98 -11.92 -7.41
CA TRP A 52 2.55 -11.04 -8.43
C TRP A 52 1.67 -9.82 -8.73
N THR A 53 0.37 -9.85 -8.38
CA THR A 53 -0.53 -8.70 -8.55
C THR A 53 -0.39 -7.66 -7.44
N LEU A 54 0.46 -7.90 -6.43
CA LEU A 54 0.63 -7.03 -5.25
C LEU A 54 1.67 -5.92 -5.47
N ASP A 55 2.10 -5.74 -6.71
CA ASP A 55 3.01 -4.67 -7.11
C ASP A 55 2.44 -3.29 -6.73
N LEU A 56 3.31 -2.48 -6.12
CA LEU A 56 3.05 -1.06 -5.90
C LEU A 56 3.99 -0.23 -6.78
N PRO A 57 3.64 1.03 -7.10
CA PRO A 57 4.52 1.91 -7.86
C PRO A 57 5.92 1.93 -7.26
N GLY A 58 6.93 1.50 -8.03
CA GLY A 58 8.33 1.41 -7.60
C GLY A 58 8.64 0.44 -6.46
N SER A 59 7.72 -0.47 -6.13
CA SER A 59 7.91 -1.54 -5.17
C SER A 59 7.27 -2.81 -5.73
N PRO A 60 7.95 -3.48 -6.69
CA PRO A 60 7.47 -4.76 -7.21
C PRO A 60 7.50 -5.83 -6.11
N TYR A 61 6.67 -6.86 -6.29
CA TYR A 61 6.64 -8.04 -5.45
C TYR A 61 8.01 -8.73 -5.47
N ALA A 62 8.58 -8.93 -4.29
CA ALA A 62 9.92 -9.50 -4.10
C ALA A 62 9.89 -10.88 -3.43
N GLY A 63 8.71 -11.48 -3.27
CA GLY A 63 8.56 -12.80 -2.66
C GLY A 63 8.96 -13.93 -3.62
N ARG A 64 9.19 -15.12 -3.05
CA ARG A 64 9.66 -16.30 -3.81
C ARG A 64 8.55 -17.08 -4.50
N ASP A 65 7.29 -16.76 -4.19
CA ASP A 65 6.12 -17.44 -4.73
C ASP A 65 5.17 -16.42 -5.38
N PRO A 66 5.33 -16.13 -6.69
CA PRO A 66 4.51 -15.17 -7.42
C PRO A 66 3.07 -15.67 -7.67
N GLU A 67 2.89 -16.97 -7.87
CA GLU A 67 1.58 -17.59 -8.17
C GLU A 67 0.79 -17.93 -6.91
N GLY A 68 1.45 -18.01 -5.75
CA GLY A 68 0.79 -18.23 -4.47
C GLY A 68 -0.06 -17.05 -3.99
N HIS A 69 -0.53 -17.17 -2.76
CA HIS A 69 -1.43 -16.22 -2.11
C HIS A 69 -0.91 -15.86 -0.72
N VAL A 70 -0.70 -14.58 -0.44
CA VAL A 70 -0.28 -14.11 0.88
C VAL A 70 -1.41 -14.39 1.88
N PRO A 71 -1.12 -15.09 3.00
CA PRO A 71 -2.02 -15.17 4.15
C PRO A 71 -2.28 -13.78 4.73
#